data_AF-B0E7C5-F1
#
_entry.id   AF-B0E7C5-F1
#
_cell.length_a   1.000
_cell.length_b   1.000
_cell.length_c   1.000
_cell.angle_alpha   90.00
_cell.angle_beta   90.00
_cell.angle_gamma   90.00
#
_symmetry.space_group_name_H-M   'P 1'
#
loop_
_entity.id
_entity.type
_entity.pdbx_description
1 polymer ?
#
loop_
_entity_poly.entity_id
_entity_poly.type
_entity_poly.pdbx_seq_one_letter_code
_entity_poly.pdbx_strand_id
1 'polypeptide(L)'
;MVRNEYCSQRNYQSKVRAFCIGLLNQYADIEVKLGTKKAYQTLPFVRVDSIYFSNEDIVRLQALVKIRVATLEAIDLRKNVKQKTALFRKKKNTMIESIHLLIDILREKGFEIESHFSQGRNETLKRETVISIRKGSLFWNKQMIEIIGERLCINLVQRIGGSTLVKVPKKDSQINLLLYS
;
A
#
# COMPACT_ATOMS: atom_id res chain seq x y z
N MET A 1 20.93 9.37 15.63
CA MET A 1 20.07 10.22 14.78
C MET A 1 18.61 9.88 15.05
N VAL A 2 17.84 10.76 15.68
CA VAL A 2 16.41 10.53 15.93
C VAL A 2 15.70 10.59 14.57
N ARG A 3 15.29 9.43 14.02
CA ARG A 3 14.40 9.42 12.85
C ARG A 3 13.11 10.15 13.26
N ASN A 4 12.80 11.25 12.58
CA ASN A 4 11.54 11.98 12.76
C ASN A 4 10.36 10.99 12.72
N GLU A 5 9.48 11.03 13.73
CA GLU A 5 8.34 10.11 13.90
C GLU A 5 7.50 10.00 12.62
N TYR A 6 7.34 11.12 11.90
CA TYR A 6 6.67 11.17 10.60
C TYR A 6 7.34 10.27 9.55
N CYS A 7 8.67 10.32 9.43
CA CYS A 7 9.43 9.50 8.49
C CYS A 7 9.30 8.02 8.82
N SER A 8 9.31 7.68 10.11
CA SER A 8 9.11 6.31 10.58
C SER A 8 7.72 5.78 10.18
N GLN A 9 6.66 6.53 10.49
CA GLN A 9 5.29 6.15 10.12
C GLN A 9 5.13 6.02 8.61
N ARG A 10 5.67 6.96 7.82
CA ARG A 10 5.58 6.91 6.36
C ARG A 10 6.33 5.70 5.81
N ASN A 11 7.54 5.40 6.31
CA ASN A 11 8.30 4.23 5.90
C ASN A 11 7.58 2.93 6.26
N TYR A 12 6.94 2.86 7.42
CA TYR A 12 6.10 1.73 7.81
C TYR A 12 4.99 1.48 6.78
N GLN A 13 4.32 2.52 6.30
CA GLN A 13 3.29 2.40 5.26
C GLN A 13 3.87 1.89 3.92
N SER A 14 5.07 2.33 3.52
CA SER A 14 5.74 1.76 2.34
C SER A 14 6.04 0.27 2.50
N LYS A 15 6.50 -0.14 3.70
CA LYS A 15 6.82 -1.54 4.02
C LYS A 15 5.57 -2.43 4.01
N VAL A 16 4.52 -2.02 4.72
CA VAL A 16 3.23 -2.73 4.74
C VAL A 16 2.69 -2.89 3.33
N ARG A 17 2.71 -1.81 2.52
CA ARG A 17 2.25 -1.89 1.14
C ARG A 17 3.04 -2.90 0.32
N ALA A 18 4.37 -2.84 0.37
CA ALA A 18 5.22 -3.78 -0.36
C ALA A 18 4.99 -5.22 0.09
N PHE A 19 4.79 -5.43 1.39
CA PHE A 19 4.42 -6.72 1.97
C PHE A 19 3.08 -7.24 1.40
N CYS A 20 2.04 -6.40 1.38
CA CYS A 20 0.75 -6.75 0.78
C CYS A 20 0.87 -7.07 -0.72
N ILE A 21 1.69 -6.31 -1.47
CA ILE A 21 1.98 -6.60 -2.88
C ILE A 21 2.59 -8.00 -3.02
N GLY A 22 3.56 -8.35 -2.17
CA GLY A 22 4.19 -9.67 -2.19
C GLY A 22 3.17 -10.79 -1.92
N LEU A 23 2.32 -10.63 -0.90
CA LEU A 23 1.28 -11.62 -0.60
C LEU A 23 0.28 -11.78 -1.76
N LEU A 24 -0.15 -10.69 -2.38
CA LEU A 24 -1.08 -10.72 -3.52
C LEU A 24 -0.43 -11.32 -4.77
N ASN A 25 0.89 -11.17 -4.94
CA ASN A 25 1.60 -11.74 -6.08
C ASN A 25 1.55 -13.29 -6.09
N GLN A 26 1.25 -13.94 -4.98
CA GLN A 26 0.98 -15.39 -4.96
C GLN A 26 -0.24 -15.77 -5.81
N TYR A 27 -1.16 -14.82 -6.01
CA TYR A 27 -2.46 -15.05 -6.62
C TYR A 27 -2.64 -14.36 -7.97
N ALA A 28 -1.87 -13.32 -8.27
CA ALA A 28 -2.08 -12.44 -9.42
C ALA A 28 -0.77 -11.88 -10.01
N ASP A 29 -0.83 -11.53 -11.30
CA ASP A 29 0.15 -10.59 -11.85
C ASP A 29 -0.14 -9.18 -11.33
N ILE A 30 0.90 -8.40 -11.06
CA ILE A 30 0.75 -7.05 -10.50
C ILE A 30 1.55 -6.05 -11.31
N GLU A 31 0.88 -5.00 -11.79
CA GLU A 31 1.56 -3.88 -12.42
C GLU A 31 1.89 -2.81 -11.37
N VAL A 32 3.19 -2.50 -11.27
CA VAL A 32 3.73 -1.56 -10.29
C VAL A 32 4.49 -0.43 -10.94
N LYS A 33 4.50 0.73 -10.27
CA LYS A 33 5.26 1.91 -10.70
C LYS A 33 5.72 2.77 -9.53
N LEU A 34 6.76 3.56 -9.76
CA LEU A 34 7.21 4.56 -8.78
C LEU A 34 6.39 5.83 -8.85
N GLY A 35 6.28 6.53 -7.72
CA GLY A 35 5.79 7.90 -7.68
C GLY A 35 6.82 8.88 -8.27
N THR A 36 6.34 10.01 -8.76
CA THR A 36 7.13 11.05 -9.47
C THR A 36 8.18 11.79 -8.64
N LYS A 37 8.37 11.49 -7.35
CA LYS A 37 9.37 12.17 -6.50
C LYS A 37 10.23 11.16 -5.74
N LYS A 38 11.53 11.18 -5.99
CA LYS A 38 12.55 10.58 -5.12
C LYS A 38 12.64 11.43 -3.85
N ALA A 39 12.35 10.84 -2.70
CA ALA A 39 12.55 11.47 -1.41
C ALA A 39 13.78 10.84 -0.76
N TYR A 40 14.83 11.63 -0.52
CA TYR A 40 16.12 11.14 0.00
C TYR A 40 16.02 10.50 1.40
N GLN A 41 14.99 10.83 2.18
CA GLN A 41 14.86 10.41 3.58
C GLN A 41 13.89 9.24 3.82
N THR A 42 13.08 8.85 2.83
CA THR A 42 11.95 7.93 3.06
C THR A 42 11.84 6.85 1.98
N LEU A 43 11.62 5.59 2.37
CA LEU A 43 11.53 4.38 1.51
C LEU A 43 10.53 4.54 0.36
N PRO A 44 10.90 4.49 -0.92
CA PRO A 44 9.98 4.79 -2.03
C PRO A 44 8.61 4.11 -1.90
N PHE A 45 7.54 4.83 -2.26
CA PHE A 45 6.20 4.27 -2.17
C PHE A 45 5.81 3.64 -3.51
N VAL A 46 5.96 2.32 -3.60
CA VAL A 46 5.63 1.55 -4.81
C VAL A 46 4.12 1.55 -5.02
N ARG A 47 3.66 2.12 -6.13
CA ARG A 47 2.24 2.17 -6.48
C ARG A 47 1.87 0.92 -7.26
N VAL A 48 0.64 0.46 -7.06
CA VAL A 48 0.04 -0.60 -7.88
C VAL A 48 -0.91 0.10 -8.83
N ASP A 49 -0.77 -0.18 -10.12
CA ASP A 49 -1.66 0.29 -11.15
C ASP A 49 -2.88 -0.64 -11.24
N SER A 50 -2.61 -1.91 -11.54
CA SER A 50 -3.59 -2.95 -11.78
C SER A 50 -3.14 -4.30 -11.22
N ILE A 51 -4.09 -5.15 -10.83
CA ILE A 51 -3.90 -6.52 -10.34
C ILE A 51 -4.72 -7.45 -11.24
N TYR A 52 -4.08 -8.47 -11.81
CA TYR A 52 -4.69 -9.38 -12.78
C TYR A 52 -4.76 -10.78 -12.16
N PHE A 53 -5.94 -11.18 -11.69
CA PHE A 53 -6.18 -12.54 -11.17
C PHE A 53 -6.40 -13.54 -12.30
N SER A 54 -7.00 -13.06 -13.39
CA SER A 54 -7.17 -13.75 -14.67
C SER A 54 -7.26 -12.71 -15.80
N ASN A 55 -7.52 -13.14 -17.04
CA ASN A 55 -7.75 -12.22 -18.15
C ASN A 55 -9.06 -11.42 -18.03
N GLU A 56 -10.03 -11.94 -17.26
CA GLU A 56 -11.36 -11.34 -17.07
C GLU A 56 -11.52 -10.68 -15.70
N ASP A 57 -10.72 -11.08 -14.71
CA ASP A 57 -10.73 -10.52 -13.36
C ASP A 57 -9.52 -9.60 -13.15
N ILE A 58 -9.77 -8.30 -13.38
CA ILE A 58 -8.76 -7.24 -13.32
C ILE A 58 -9.22 -6.14 -12.37
N VAL A 59 -8.45 -5.94 -11.30
CA VAL A 59 -8.66 -4.83 -10.37
C VAL A 59 -7.75 -3.66 -10.77
N ARG A 60 -8.34 -2.63 -11.38
CA ARG A 60 -7.66 -1.35 -11.70
C ARG A 60 -7.51 -0.48 -10.45
N LEU A 61 -6.61 -0.88 -9.56
CA LEU A 61 -6.43 -0.30 -8.23
C LEU A 61 -6.25 1.24 -8.27
N GLN A 62 -5.45 1.76 -9.19
CA GLN A 62 -5.23 3.21 -9.27
C GLN A 62 -6.52 3.98 -9.58
N ALA A 63 -7.38 3.44 -10.46
CA ALA A 63 -8.65 4.07 -10.79
C ALA A 63 -9.60 4.08 -9.58
N LEU A 64 -9.70 2.96 -8.86
CA LEU A 64 -10.50 2.86 -7.64
C LEU A 64 -10.04 3.85 -6.56
N VAL A 65 -8.73 3.94 -6.31
CA VAL A 65 -8.17 4.91 -5.36
C VAL A 65 -8.54 6.33 -5.77
N LYS A 66 -8.39 6.69 -7.05
CA LYS A 66 -8.74 8.03 -7.55
C LYS A 66 -10.21 8.38 -7.29
N ILE A 67 -11.12 7.45 -7.55
CA ILE A 67 -12.56 7.64 -7.31
C ILE A 67 -12.84 7.84 -5.81
N ARG A 68 -12.29 6.97 -4.95
CA ARG A 68 -12.50 7.05 -3.50
C ARG A 68 -11.99 8.36 -2.92
N VAL A 69 -10.77 8.79 -3.27
CA VAL A 69 -10.21 10.04 -2.72
C VAL A 69 -10.84 11.31 -3.29
N ALA A 70 -11.33 11.27 -4.53
CA ALA A 70 -12.12 12.38 -5.10
C ALA A 70 -13.47 12.51 -4.38
N THR A 71 -14.09 11.39 -4.02
CA THR A 71 -15.33 11.39 -3.23
C THR A 71 -15.09 12.00 -1.84
N LEU A 72 -14.00 11.61 -1.17
CA LEU A 72 -13.61 12.20 0.12
C LEU A 72 -13.32 13.71 0.02
N GLU A 73 -12.64 14.16 -1.04
CA GLU A 73 -12.41 15.59 -1.30
C GLU A 73 -13.72 16.35 -1.50
N ALA A 74 -14.67 15.79 -2.27
CA ALA A 74 -15.97 16.40 -2.49
C ALA A 74 -16.76 16.53 -1.17
N ILE A 75 -16.68 15.54 -0.28
CA ILE A 75 -17.29 15.61 1.05
C ILE A 75 -16.64 16.72 1.89
N ASP A 76 -15.31 16.83 1.89
CA ASP A 76 -14.59 17.91 2.59
C ASP A 76 -15.07 19.29 2.10
N LEU A 77 -15.16 19.49 0.78
CA LEU A 77 -15.62 20.76 0.19
C LEU A 77 -17.07 21.08 0.56
N ARG A 78 -17.97 20.08 0.54
CA ARG A 78 -19.37 20.24 0.99
C ARG A 78 -19.48 20.62 2.47
N LYS A 79 -18.51 20.20 3.29
CA LYS A 79 -18.42 20.54 4.72
C LYS A 79 -17.66 21.86 4.97
N ASN A 80 -17.51 22.70 3.95
CA ASN A 80 -16.81 23.99 4.02
C ASN A 80 -15.34 23.89 4.46
N VAL A 81 -14.69 22.74 4.28
CA VAL A 81 -13.24 22.64 4.47
C VAL A 81 -12.55 23.43 3.37
N LYS A 82 -11.60 24.30 3.75
CA LYS A 82 -10.82 25.10 2.79
C LYS A 82 -10.23 24.22 1.68
N GLN A 83 -10.35 24.65 0.42
CA GLN A 83 -9.89 23.90 -0.75
C GLN A 83 -8.44 23.41 -0.63
N LYS A 84 -7.54 24.27 -0.12
CA LYS A 84 -6.14 23.90 0.15
C LYS A 84 -6.00 22.72 1.11
N THR A 85 -6.82 22.69 2.16
CA THR A 85 -6.85 21.61 3.16
C THR A 85 -7.46 20.33 2.57
N ALA A 86 -8.55 20.45 1.81
CA ALA A 86 -9.18 19.31 1.11
C ALA A 86 -8.20 18.64 0.13
N LEU A 87 -7.48 19.43 -0.67
CA LEU A 87 -6.48 18.92 -1.62
C LEU A 87 -5.30 18.25 -0.90
N PHE A 88 -4.84 18.82 0.23
CA PHE A 88 -3.82 18.20 1.06
C PHE A 88 -4.29 16.85 1.64
N ARG A 89 -5.53 16.78 2.16
CA ARG A 89 -6.15 15.56 2.67
C ARG A 89 -6.29 14.52 1.56
N LYS A 90 -6.77 14.88 0.38
CA LYS A 90 -6.84 13.99 -0.79
C LYS A 90 -5.50 13.32 -1.07
N LYS A 91 -4.41 14.09 -1.08
CA LYS A 91 -3.06 13.54 -1.31
C LYS A 91 -2.65 12.53 -0.24
N LYS A 92 -2.96 12.77 1.03
CA LYS A 92 -2.71 11.83 2.14
C LYS A 92 -3.59 10.60 2.03
N ASN A 93 -4.87 10.78 1.72
CA ASN A 93 -5.86 9.71 1.59
C ASN A 93 -5.53 8.77 0.43
N THR A 94 -4.89 9.25 -0.64
CA THR A 94 -4.41 8.39 -1.75
C THR A 94 -3.49 7.28 -1.25
N MET A 95 -2.58 7.59 -0.32
CA MET A 95 -1.70 6.58 0.27
C MET A 95 -2.49 5.59 1.12
N ILE A 96 -3.37 6.10 1.98
CA ILE A 96 -4.16 5.30 2.93
C ILE A 96 -5.10 4.35 2.17
N GLU A 97 -5.93 4.87 1.29
CA GLU A 97 -6.89 4.07 0.49
C GLU A 97 -6.20 3.05 -0.40
N SER A 98 -5.02 3.40 -0.92
CA SER A 98 -4.26 2.44 -1.72
C SER A 98 -3.84 1.22 -0.90
N ILE A 99 -3.58 1.36 0.41
CA ILE A 99 -3.22 0.25 1.30
C ILE A 99 -4.48 -0.48 1.75
N HIS A 100 -5.53 0.24 2.15
CA HIS A 100 -6.82 -0.35 2.52
C HIS A 100 -7.35 -1.28 1.44
N LEU A 101 -7.34 -0.86 0.18
CA LEU A 101 -7.79 -1.72 -0.92
C LEU A 101 -6.96 -3.01 -1.06
N LEU A 102 -5.64 -2.98 -0.81
CA LEU A 102 -4.83 -4.20 -0.84
C LEU A 102 -5.15 -5.10 0.35
N ILE A 103 -5.38 -4.52 1.53
CA ILE A 103 -5.82 -5.23 2.74
C ILE A 103 -7.18 -5.88 2.51
N ASP A 104 -8.14 -5.16 1.93
CA ASP A 104 -9.47 -5.68 1.59
C ASP A 104 -9.36 -6.88 0.64
N ILE A 105 -8.56 -6.76 -0.43
CA ILE A 105 -8.34 -7.87 -1.37
C ILE A 105 -7.66 -9.07 -0.66
N LEU A 106 -6.72 -8.84 0.25
CA LEU A 106 -6.11 -9.91 1.04
C LEU A 106 -7.14 -10.60 1.95
N ARG A 107 -8.04 -9.85 2.60
CA ARG A 107 -9.15 -10.42 3.38
C ARG A 107 -10.04 -11.31 2.52
N GLU A 108 -10.40 -10.87 1.31
CA GLU A 108 -11.15 -11.70 0.36
C GLU A 108 -10.41 -12.96 -0.08
N LYS A 109 -9.06 -12.92 -0.11
CA LYS A 109 -8.23 -14.13 -0.31
C LYS A 109 -8.02 -14.93 0.98
N GLY A 110 -8.75 -14.61 2.04
CA GLY A 110 -8.81 -15.32 3.32
C GLY A 110 -7.59 -15.08 4.22
N PHE A 111 -6.95 -13.92 4.13
CA PHE A 111 -5.96 -13.48 5.12
C PHE A 111 -6.68 -12.84 6.31
N GLU A 112 -6.26 -13.22 7.52
CA GLU A 112 -6.68 -12.56 8.75
C GLU A 112 -5.69 -11.43 9.06
N ILE A 113 -6.19 -10.21 9.18
CA ILE A 113 -5.36 -9.02 9.40
C ILE A 113 -5.78 -8.36 10.70
N GLU A 114 -4.90 -8.39 11.67
CA GLU A 114 -5.03 -7.67 12.93
C GLU A 114 -4.46 -6.26 12.75
N SER A 115 -5.22 -5.25 13.13
CA SER A 115 -4.84 -3.85 12.94
C SER A 115 -5.49 -2.96 14.00
N HIS A 116 -4.95 -1.75 14.14
CA HIS A 116 -5.65 -0.68 14.86
C HIS A 116 -5.95 0.47 13.91
N PHE A 117 -7.07 1.14 14.14
CA PHE A 117 -7.44 2.33 13.41
C PHE A 117 -6.98 3.57 14.17
N SER A 118 -6.42 4.54 13.45
CA SER A 118 -6.19 5.86 14.04
C SER A 118 -7.53 6.45 14.50
N GLN A 119 -7.55 7.15 15.64
CA GLN A 119 -8.77 7.79 16.16
C GLN A 119 -9.43 8.72 15.14
N GLY A 120 -8.64 9.31 14.23
CA GLY A 120 -9.12 10.33 13.30
C GLY A 120 -9.37 11.65 14.03
N ARG A 121 -9.20 12.78 13.34
CA ARG A 121 -9.66 14.10 13.84
C ARG A 121 -10.54 14.73 12.78
N ASN A 122 -11.63 15.38 13.16
CA ASN A 122 -12.51 16.11 12.24
C ASN A 122 -13.00 15.26 11.06
N GLU A 123 -13.49 14.05 11.35
CA GLU A 123 -14.05 13.10 10.37
C GLU A 123 -13.10 12.71 9.22
N THR A 124 -11.79 12.88 9.44
CA THR A 124 -10.78 12.46 8.47
C THR A 124 -10.71 10.94 8.39
N LEU A 125 -10.36 10.46 7.20
CA LEU A 125 -10.16 9.04 6.92
C LEU A 125 -9.28 8.39 8.00
N LYS A 126 -9.83 7.38 8.68
CA LYS A 126 -9.10 6.62 9.68
C LYS A 126 -8.12 5.70 8.96
N ARG A 127 -6.85 5.79 9.33
CA ARG A 127 -5.80 4.93 8.79
C ARG A 127 -5.76 3.63 9.56
N GLU A 128 -5.83 2.52 8.83
CA GLU A 128 -5.57 1.19 9.34
C GLU A 128 -4.06 0.95 9.45
N THR A 129 -3.58 0.63 10.65
CA THR A 129 -2.20 0.25 10.90
C THR A 129 -2.16 -1.22 11.24
N VAL A 130 -1.61 -2.02 10.33
CA VAL A 130 -1.45 -3.47 10.50
C VAL A 130 -0.54 -3.78 11.70
N ILE A 131 -0.89 -4.79 12.47
CA ILE A 131 -0.12 -5.31 13.61
C ILE A 131 0.37 -6.71 13.27
N SER A 132 -0.49 -7.55 12.70
CA SER A 132 -0.14 -8.89 12.26
C SER A 132 -0.99 -9.33 11.07
N ILE A 133 -0.46 -10.27 10.29
CA ILE A 133 -1.16 -10.92 9.18
C ILE A 133 -1.02 -12.43 9.33
N ARG A 134 -2.11 -13.18 9.13
CA ARG A 134 -2.14 -14.64 9.20
C ARG A 134 -2.83 -15.25 7.99
N LYS A 135 -2.36 -16.43 7.57
CA LYS A 135 -3.01 -17.27 6.56
C LYS A 135 -2.77 -18.75 6.87
N GLY A 136 -3.78 -19.45 7.37
CA GLY A 136 -3.61 -20.82 7.83
C GLY A 136 -2.54 -20.90 8.94
N SER A 137 -1.50 -21.71 8.75
CA SER A 137 -0.37 -21.83 9.67
C SER A 137 0.67 -20.70 9.58
N LEU A 138 0.62 -19.87 8.54
CA LEU A 138 1.57 -18.78 8.35
C LEU A 138 1.15 -17.56 9.18
N PHE A 139 2.09 -17.02 9.94
CA PHE A 139 1.90 -15.84 10.79
C PHE A 139 3.06 -14.86 10.64
N TRP A 140 2.74 -13.61 10.31
CA TRP A 140 3.70 -12.52 10.23
C TRP A 140 3.33 -11.45 11.26
N ASN A 141 4.18 -11.28 12.26
CA ASN A 141 4.04 -10.19 13.22
C ASN A 141 4.56 -8.86 12.63
N LYS A 142 4.35 -7.76 13.37
CA LYS A 142 4.78 -6.42 12.96
C LYS A 142 6.26 -6.36 12.55
N GLN A 143 7.16 -6.97 13.31
CA GLN A 143 8.59 -6.93 13.03
C GLN A 143 8.94 -7.66 11.72
N MET A 144 8.33 -8.83 11.49
CA MET A 144 8.47 -9.57 10.24
C MET A 144 7.97 -8.76 9.04
N ILE A 145 6.78 -8.16 9.17
CA ILE A 145 6.20 -7.28 8.14
C ILE A 145 7.14 -6.11 7.83
N GLU A 146 7.78 -5.52 8.84
CA GLU A 146 8.72 -4.41 8.63
C GLU A 146 9.99 -4.82 7.89
N ILE A 147 10.58 -5.96 8.26
CA ILE A 147 11.83 -6.45 7.67
C ILE A 147 11.57 -6.93 6.24
N ILE A 148 10.59 -7.81 6.06
CA ILE A 148 10.24 -8.39 4.75
C ILE A 148 9.70 -7.30 3.83
N GLY A 149 8.82 -6.42 4.34
CA GLY A 149 8.27 -5.31 3.57
C GLY A 149 9.33 -4.31 3.11
N GLU A 150 10.38 -4.08 3.89
CA GLU A 150 11.52 -3.24 3.46
C GLU A 150 12.29 -3.89 2.32
N ARG A 151 12.62 -5.19 2.45
CA ARG A 151 13.33 -5.95 1.40
C ARG A 151 12.52 -6.01 0.11
N LEU A 152 11.22 -6.30 0.19
CA LEU A 152 10.30 -6.30 -0.95
C LEU A 152 10.21 -4.90 -1.59
N CYS A 153 10.14 -3.84 -0.77
CA CYS A 153 10.11 -2.48 -1.29
C CYS A 153 11.37 -2.16 -2.10
N ILE A 154 12.55 -2.49 -1.57
CA ILE A 154 13.83 -2.26 -2.26
C ILE A 154 13.88 -3.07 -3.56
N ASN A 155 13.49 -4.35 -3.51
CA ASN A 155 13.45 -5.22 -4.67
C ASN A 155 12.55 -4.67 -5.79
N LEU A 156 11.30 -4.29 -5.45
CA LEU A 156 10.35 -3.71 -6.40
C LEU A 156 10.88 -2.38 -6.99
N VAL A 157 11.52 -1.55 -6.18
CA VAL A 157 12.13 -0.29 -6.64
C VAL A 157 13.24 -0.56 -7.65
N GLN A 158 14.12 -1.52 -7.39
CA GLN A 158 15.21 -1.90 -8.30
C GLN A 158 14.66 -2.41 -9.63
N ARG A 159 13.61 -3.25 -9.59
CA ARG A 159 12.94 -3.77 -10.78
C ARG A 159 12.26 -2.68 -11.62
N ILE A 160 11.62 -1.72 -10.95
CA ILE A 160 11.02 -0.58 -11.64
C ILE A 160 12.11 0.27 -12.29
N GLY A 161 13.22 0.52 -11.59
CA GLY A 161 14.36 1.26 -12.14
C GLY A 161 13.94 2.62 -12.71
N GLY A 162 14.13 2.80 -14.01
CA GLY A 162 13.68 3.98 -14.78
C GLY A 162 12.35 3.81 -15.52
N SER A 163 11.75 2.62 -15.47
CA SER A 163 10.51 2.30 -16.18
C SER A 163 9.30 3.02 -15.58
N THR A 164 8.35 3.37 -16.43
CA THR A 164 7.10 4.04 -16.02
C THR A 164 6.10 3.07 -15.39
N LEU A 165 6.16 1.80 -15.77
CA LEU A 165 5.32 0.71 -15.31
C LEU A 165 6.05 -0.62 -15.51
N VAL A 166 5.96 -1.53 -14.55
CA VAL A 166 6.55 -2.88 -14.62
C VAL A 166 5.51 -3.90 -14.19
N LYS A 167 5.35 -4.96 -14.99
CA LYS A 167 4.52 -6.12 -14.64
C LYS A 167 5.36 -7.12 -13.86
N VAL A 168 4.88 -7.50 -12.69
CA VAL A 168 5.45 -8.55 -11.85
C VAL A 168 4.59 -9.81 -12.03
N PRO A 169 5.15 -10.90 -12.58
CA PRO A 169 4.38 -12.11 -12.85
C PRO A 169 3.96 -12.80 -11.55
N LYS A 170 2.80 -13.44 -11.57
CA LYS A 170 2.29 -14.26 -10.46
C LYS A 170 3.32 -15.29 -10.01
N LYS A 171 3.44 -15.46 -8.68
CA LYS A 171 4.42 -16.35 -8.04
C LYS A 171 5.85 -16.05 -8.45
N ASP A 172 6.21 -14.76 -8.51
CA ASP A 172 7.57 -14.35 -8.83
C ASP A 172 8.57 -14.97 -7.83
N SER A 173 9.58 -15.65 -8.35
CA SER A 173 10.49 -16.47 -7.54
C SER A 173 11.25 -15.67 -6.48
N GLN A 174 11.67 -14.45 -6.80
CA GLN A 174 12.43 -13.61 -5.88
C GLN A 174 11.50 -12.92 -4.87
N ILE A 175 10.27 -12.56 -5.24
CA ILE A 175 9.27 -12.12 -4.25
C ILE A 175 8.95 -13.25 -3.27
N ASN A 176 8.74 -14.47 -3.77
CA ASN A 176 8.48 -15.64 -2.94
C ASN A 176 9.64 -15.90 -1.97
N LEU A 177 10.88 -15.85 -2.48
CA LEU A 177 12.07 -16.02 -1.66
C LEU A 177 12.10 -14.99 -0.51
N LEU A 178 11.77 -13.73 -0.79
CA LEU A 178 11.76 -12.67 0.23
C LEU A 178 10.61 -12.81 1.24
N LEU A 179 9.45 -13.33 0.84
CA LEU A 179 8.28 -13.49 1.71
C LEU A 179 8.44 -14.58 2.75
N TYR A 180 9.19 -15.63 2.40
CA TYR A 180 9.35 -16.84 3.20
C TYR A 180 10.79 -17.02 3.73
N SER A 181 11.64 -15.99 3.61
CA SER A 181 12.97 -15.91 4.25
C SER A 181 12.88 -15.45 5.69
#